data_AF-A0A815PZ56-F1
#
_entry.id   AF-A0A815PZ56-F1
#
_cell.length_a   1.000
_cell.length_b   1.000
_cell.length_c   1.000
_cell.angle_alpha   90.00
_cell.angle_beta   90.00
_cell.angle_gamma   90.00
#
_symmetry.space_group_name_H-M   'P 1'
#
loop_
_entity.id
_entity.type
_entity.pdbx_description
1 polymer ?
#
loop_
_entity_poly.entity_id
_entity_poly.type
_entity_poly.pdbx_seq_one_letter_code
_entity_poly.pdbx_strand_id
1 'polypeptide(L)'
;MPSVPISNTSLSNLQPNTNSNTNYSTSAITNEAQRFATTRYPFPPFILKFNAGKINDKATIEDLINYSKINFSFDLDLVGYRTSSIRCNTNECNLLIFVKNSSSFSFLYSDIKWPDRLFNETFTIDKQPSIPPQLAVIITNVSYKIDFNDFENELRNNYANVLKVIRLKNKDQYDTKIVKVEFSSSKTRDEIISNGQMVINYVKYDVKEYLPQVSILICTKCFGVGHFRKQCKQTDDTCKVCSERCPDVNKHNCSGIAKCLHCGGDHYSNDMKCKVVKQYRADLTKILLSSSNKSFNNNRCNNMPTSTSEFPPLPRPTKSTINGYKMPVGEQNGIMTKLDQILNSINNINDTIGDLVKRTEHIEDWINAKQKFDLKINNGIRSLQHGISRHDGVLFNQTNVIDKLILPAMDDIMSMLSVMNVKEGRALNVDFESRGGVWKNQLQAYREKRLYF
;
A
#
# COMPACT_ATOMS: atom_id res chain seq x y z
N MET A 1 40.16 37.57 -43.37
CA MET A 1 41.27 37.14 -42.50
C MET A 1 40.70 36.71 -41.15
N PRO A 2 41.12 35.57 -40.59
CA PRO A 2 41.25 34.28 -41.25
C PRO A 2 40.42 33.20 -40.55
N SER A 3 39.95 32.27 -41.38
CA SER A 3 39.53 30.92 -41.10
C SER A 3 40.66 30.03 -40.54
N VAL A 4 40.28 28.81 -40.13
CA VAL A 4 41.09 27.57 -39.91
C VAL A 4 41.34 27.24 -38.41
N PRO A 5 41.42 25.96 -37.96
CA PRO A 5 41.02 24.67 -38.55
C PRO A 5 40.10 23.79 -37.68
N ILE A 6 39.43 22.88 -38.38
CA ILE A 6 39.00 21.56 -37.92
C ILE A 6 40.25 20.67 -37.77
N SER A 7 40.47 20.10 -36.59
CA SER A 7 41.43 19.01 -36.37
C SER A 7 40.67 17.73 -35.99
N ASN A 8 40.53 16.87 -37.01
CA ASN A 8 40.27 15.45 -36.84
C ASN A 8 41.50 14.79 -36.23
N THR A 9 41.37 14.24 -35.02
CA THR A 9 42.29 13.22 -34.50
C THR A 9 41.49 11.97 -34.18
N SER A 10 41.67 10.99 -35.06
CA SER A 10 41.40 9.57 -34.91
C SER A 10 41.94 9.03 -33.58
N LEU A 11 41.04 8.47 -32.77
CA LEU A 11 41.38 7.51 -31.72
C LEU A 11 40.63 6.20 -31.97
N SER A 12 41.40 5.27 -32.54
CA SER A 12 41.55 3.88 -32.10
C SER A 12 40.35 3.21 -31.42
N ASN A 13 39.78 2.28 -32.18
CA ASN A 13 39.08 1.08 -31.73
C ASN A 13 39.58 0.56 -30.38
N LEU A 14 38.75 0.67 -29.35
CA LEU A 14 38.72 -0.24 -28.21
C LEU A 14 37.30 -0.76 -28.08
N GLN A 15 37.09 -1.96 -28.63
CA GLN A 15 35.89 -2.74 -28.40
C GLN A 15 35.72 -2.95 -26.87
N PRO A 16 34.55 -2.66 -26.28
CA PRO A 16 34.24 -3.18 -24.97
C PRO A 16 34.02 -4.67 -25.12
N ASN A 17 34.91 -5.42 -24.48
CA ASN A 17 34.92 -6.87 -24.37
C ASN A 17 33.57 -7.36 -23.79
N THR A 18 32.65 -7.70 -24.67
CA THR A 18 31.38 -8.35 -24.35
C THR A 18 31.67 -9.80 -23.98
N ASN A 19 31.90 -10.08 -22.70
CA ASN A 19 31.74 -11.43 -22.13
C ASN A 19 31.69 -11.37 -20.59
N SER A 20 30.52 -11.01 -20.06
CA SER A 20 30.08 -11.52 -18.76
C SER A 20 28.56 -11.73 -18.80
N ASN A 21 28.16 -12.83 -19.45
CA ASN A 21 26.85 -13.44 -19.25
C ASN A 21 26.78 -13.96 -17.81
N THR A 22 26.55 -13.07 -16.85
CA THR A 22 25.98 -13.48 -15.57
C THR A 22 24.50 -13.71 -15.82
N ASN A 23 24.15 -14.98 -16.07
CA ASN A 23 22.78 -15.46 -16.04
C ASN A 23 22.14 -15.05 -14.72
N TYR A 24 21.36 -13.96 -14.72
CA TYR A 24 20.48 -13.62 -13.62
C TYR A 24 19.37 -14.66 -13.62
N SER A 25 19.63 -15.74 -12.88
CA SER A 25 18.69 -16.80 -12.56
C SER A 25 17.32 -16.19 -12.28
N THR A 26 16.30 -16.66 -13.01
CA THR A 26 14.89 -16.52 -12.64
C THR A 26 14.74 -17.04 -11.22
N SER A 27 14.87 -16.12 -10.26
CA SER A 27 15.12 -16.48 -8.87
C SER A 27 13.87 -17.13 -8.30
N ALA A 28 13.91 -18.45 -8.19
CA ALA A 28 12.92 -19.21 -7.43
C ALA A 28 12.75 -18.57 -6.05
N ILE A 29 11.51 -18.48 -5.58
CA ILE A 29 11.21 -17.92 -4.27
C ILE A 29 11.85 -18.79 -3.20
N THR A 30 12.74 -18.20 -2.41
CA THR A 30 13.47 -18.90 -1.37
C THR A 30 12.63 -19.00 -0.09
N ASN A 31 12.95 -19.98 0.76
CA ASN A 31 12.33 -20.11 2.08
C ASN A 31 12.62 -18.88 2.95
N GLU A 32 13.78 -18.25 2.79
CA GLU A 32 14.15 -17.02 3.47
C GLU A 32 13.32 -15.84 3.02
N ALA A 33 13.02 -15.72 1.72
CA ALA A 33 12.12 -14.69 1.22
C ALA A 33 10.71 -14.86 1.78
N GLN A 34 10.21 -16.09 1.83
CA GLN A 34 8.92 -16.41 2.45
C GLN A 34 8.91 -16.09 3.94
N ARG A 35 9.92 -16.56 4.69
CA ARG A 35 10.08 -16.24 6.12
C ARG A 35 10.20 -14.74 6.35
N PHE A 36 10.98 -14.02 5.55
CA PHE A 36 11.11 -12.57 5.67
C PHE A 36 9.76 -11.89 5.45
N ALA A 37 9.02 -12.29 4.41
CA ALA A 37 7.72 -11.74 4.12
C ALA A 37 6.67 -12.04 5.20
N THR A 38 6.70 -13.22 5.83
CA THR A 38 5.76 -13.55 6.94
C THR A 38 6.16 -12.90 8.26
N THR A 39 7.47 -12.84 8.56
CA THR A 39 8.00 -12.27 9.81
C THR A 39 8.03 -10.75 9.84
N ARG A 40 7.85 -10.06 8.70
CA ARG A 40 7.82 -8.59 8.56
C ARG A 40 6.40 -7.99 8.54
N TYR A 41 5.38 -8.80 8.78
CA TYR A 41 4.08 -8.31 9.26
C TYR A 41 3.91 -8.38 10.79
N PRO A 42 4.94 -8.21 11.64
CA PRO A 42 4.70 -8.15 13.05
C PRO A 42 4.02 -6.83 13.34
N PHE A 43 3.12 -6.88 14.30
CA PHE A 43 2.60 -5.69 14.93
C PHE A 43 3.76 -4.74 15.29
N PRO A 44 3.62 -3.44 14.97
CA PRO A 44 4.63 -2.47 15.34
C PRO A 44 4.83 -2.50 16.87
N PRO A 45 6.08 -2.39 17.34
CA PRO A 45 6.37 -2.55 18.75
C PRO A 45 5.80 -1.40 19.58
N PHE A 46 5.36 -1.71 20.79
CA PHE A 46 5.13 -0.69 21.81
C PHE A 46 6.47 -0.32 22.44
N ILE A 47 6.72 0.98 22.61
CA ILE A 47 7.97 1.50 23.16
C ILE A 47 7.66 2.13 24.51
N LEU A 48 8.12 1.46 25.56
CA LEU A 48 8.04 1.98 26.93
C LEU A 48 9.35 2.68 27.28
N LYS A 49 9.26 3.92 27.73
CA LYS A 49 10.37 4.74 28.19
C LYS A 49 10.39 4.77 29.70
N PHE A 50 11.50 4.33 30.28
CA PHE A 50 11.75 4.34 31.72
C PHE A 50 12.83 5.37 32.06
N ASN A 51 12.65 6.07 33.17
CA ASN A 51 13.64 7.00 33.74
C ASN A 51 14.57 6.29 34.74
N ALA A 52 14.77 4.98 34.56
CA ALA A 52 15.69 4.15 35.32
C ALA A 52 16.77 3.66 34.36
N GLY A 53 18.03 4.01 34.60
CA GLY A 53 19.14 3.73 33.67
C GLY A 53 19.32 2.23 33.33
N LYS A 54 18.75 1.33 34.13
CA LYS A 54 18.63 -0.09 33.81
C LYS A 54 17.34 -0.65 34.39
N ILE A 55 16.62 -1.43 33.59
CA ILE A 55 15.41 -2.15 34.00
C ILE A 55 15.64 -3.66 33.95
N ASN A 56 14.82 -4.42 34.65
CA ASN A 56 14.79 -5.87 34.53
C ASN A 56 13.74 -6.29 33.50
N ASP A 57 14.13 -6.34 32.22
CA ASP A 57 13.23 -6.60 31.10
C ASP A 57 12.29 -7.79 31.33
N LYS A 58 12.81 -8.90 31.88
CA LYS A 58 12.03 -10.11 32.11
C LYS A 58 10.95 -9.89 33.18
N ALA A 59 11.34 -9.33 34.32
CA ALA A 59 10.40 -9.10 35.42
C ALA A 59 9.35 -8.04 35.05
N THR A 60 9.73 -6.98 34.33
CA THR A 60 8.82 -5.96 33.82
C THR A 60 7.76 -6.55 32.88
N ILE A 61 8.15 -7.48 32.00
CA ILE A 61 7.22 -8.13 31.07
C ILE A 61 6.32 -9.14 31.77
N GLU A 62 6.86 -9.94 32.69
CA GLU A 62 6.05 -10.85 33.52
C GLU A 62 5.01 -10.08 34.34
N ASP A 63 5.38 -8.92 34.90
CA ASP A 63 4.47 -8.03 35.61
C ASP A 63 3.34 -7.50 34.70
N LEU A 64 3.67 -7.06 33.48
CA LEU A 64 2.66 -6.62 32.50
C LEU A 64 1.68 -7.75 32.12
N ILE A 65 2.20 -8.95 31.87
CA ILE A 65 1.38 -10.13 31.54
C ILE A 65 0.46 -10.46 32.73
N ASN A 66 1.00 -10.52 33.95
CA ASN A 66 0.21 -10.79 35.15
C ASN A 66 -0.85 -9.72 35.40
N TYR A 67 -0.50 -8.44 35.23
CA TYR A 67 -1.44 -7.33 35.35
C TYR A 67 -2.61 -7.46 34.36
N SER A 68 -2.33 -7.80 33.09
CA SER A 68 -3.38 -8.00 32.08
C SER A 68 -4.31 -9.16 32.42
N LYS A 69 -3.76 -10.25 32.97
CA LYS A 69 -4.52 -11.43 33.37
C LYS A 69 -5.39 -11.17 34.60
N ILE A 70 -4.84 -10.51 35.61
CA ILE A 70 -5.54 -10.27 36.89
C ILE A 70 -6.63 -9.21 36.72
N ASN A 71 -6.33 -8.08 36.08
CA ASN A 71 -7.25 -6.94 36.04
C ASN A 71 -8.28 -7.02 34.90
N PHE A 72 -7.97 -7.75 33.82
CA PHE A 72 -8.82 -7.79 32.63
C PHE A 72 -9.18 -9.20 32.18
N SER A 73 -8.72 -10.25 32.88
CA SER A 73 -8.90 -11.66 32.44
C SER A 73 -8.43 -11.88 31.00
N PHE A 74 -7.37 -11.17 30.60
CA PHE A 74 -6.84 -11.19 29.24
C PHE A 74 -5.46 -11.85 29.22
N ASP A 75 -5.29 -12.89 28.40
CA ASP A 75 -4.00 -13.52 28.18
C ASP A 75 -3.23 -12.77 27.08
N LEU A 76 -2.21 -11.99 27.50
CA LEU A 76 -1.39 -11.20 26.60
C LEU A 76 -0.32 -12.06 25.90
N ASP A 77 -0.40 -12.17 24.57
CA ASP A 77 0.53 -12.96 23.76
C ASP A 77 1.63 -12.09 23.14
N LEU A 78 2.88 -12.37 23.52
CA LEU A 78 4.07 -11.68 23.01
C LEU A 78 4.88 -12.59 22.07
N VAL A 79 5.45 -12.01 21.01
CA VAL A 79 6.51 -12.63 20.19
C VAL A 79 7.85 -12.54 20.92
N GLY A 80 8.07 -11.43 21.63
CA GLY A 80 9.28 -11.17 22.38
C GLY A 80 9.37 -9.72 22.82
N TYR A 81 10.48 -9.40 23.47
CA TYR A 81 10.80 -8.06 23.93
C TYR A 81 12.31 -7.84 23.85
N ARG A 82 12.74 -6.57 23.80
CA ARG A 82 14.16 -6.22 23.92
C ARG A 82 14.33 -4.79 24.40
N THR A 83 15.35 -4.55 25.20
CA THR A 83 15.85 -3.19 25.44
C THR A 83 16.51 -2.63 24.19
N SER A 84 16.24 -1.36 23.90
CA SER A 84 16.88 -0.61 22.81
C SER A 84 18.39 -0.54 23.05
N SER A 85 19.16 -0.87 22.02
CA SER A 85 20.61 -0.65 22.03
C SER A 85 21.00 0.83 21.84
N ILE A 86 20.05 1.66 21.41
CA ILE A 86 20.24 3.11 21.32
C ILE A 86 20.10 3.64 22.74
N ARG A 87 21.22 4.01 23.36
CA ARG A 87 21.20 4.71 24.63
C ARG A 87 20.53 6.05 24.41
N CYS A 88 19.36 6.24 25.00
CA CYS A 88 18.89 7.56 25.37
C CYS A 88 19.81 8.08 26.48
N ASN A 89 19.56 9.26 27.05
CA ASN A 89 20.47 9.87 28.05
C ASN A 89 20.87 8.88 29.17
N THR A 90 21.92 9.18 29.95
CA THR A 90 22.53 8.23 30.92
C THR A 90 21.55 7.53 31.88
N ASN A 91 20.34 8.06 32.06
CA ASN A 91 19.29 7.53 32.95
C ASN A 91 18.02 7.05 32.22
N GLU A 92 17.98 6.98 30.90
CA GLU A 92 16.80 6.59 30.13
C GLU A 92 16.97 5.21 29.45
N CYS A 93 15.96 4.35 29.59
CA CYS A 93 15.93 3.03 28.98
C CYS A 93 14.63 2.82 28.21
N ASN A 94 14.72 2.31 26.97
CA ASN A 94 13.56 2.01 26.15
C ASN A 94 13.36 0.50 26.01
N LEU A 95 12.21 0.00 26.44
CA LEU A 95 11.79 -1.39 26.25
C LEU A 95 10.86 -1.49 25.05
N LEU A 96 11.22 -2.34 24.08
CA LEU A 96 10.39 -2.63 22.91
C LEU A 96 9.64 -3.94 23.15
N ILE A 97 8.31 -3.89 23.02
CA ILE A 97 7.40 -5.03 23.21
C ILE A 97 6.79 -5.41 21.86
N PHE A 98 6.95 -6.67 21.46
CA PHE A 98 6.41 -7.21 20.21
C PHE A 98 5.27 -8.17 20.51
N VAL A 99 4.05 -7.81 20.10
CA VAL A 99 2.85 -8.66 20.28
C VAL A 99 2.67 -9.64 19.14
N LYS A 100 2.03 -10.78 19.44
CA LYS A 100 1.87 -11.90 18.51
C LYS A 100 0.61 -11.80 17.66
N ASN A 101 -0.49 -11.30 18.20
CA ASN A 101 -1.79 -11.30 17.55
C ASN A 101 -2.50 -9.94 17.66
N SER A 102 -3.55 -9.78 16.84
CA SER A 102 -4.33 -8.54 16.72
C SER A 102 -5.08 -8.20 18.00
N SER A 103 -5.53 -9.20 18.75
CA SER A 103 -6.18 -9.03 20.05
C SER A 103 -5.21 -8.43 21.09
N SER A 104 -3.99 -8.97 21.19
CA SER A 104 -2.94 -8.44 22.09
C SER A 104 -2.52 -7.02 21.69
N PHE A 105 -2.42 -6.74 20.39
CA PHE A 105 -2.18 -5.37 19.93
C PHE A 105 -3.32 -4.43 20.32
N SER A 106 -4.57 -4.81 20.04
CA SER A 106 -5.75 -4.00 20.37
C SER A 106 -5.87 -3.76 21.88
N PHE A 107 -5.46 -4.73 22.69
CA PHE A 107 -5.39 -4.60 24.15
C PHE A 107 -4.38 -3.52 24.55
N LEU A 108 -3.12 -3.64 24.12
CA LEU A 108 -2.07 -2.66 24.46
C LEU A 108 -2.24 -1.30 23.78
N TYR A 109 -3.04 -1.20 22.72
CA TYR A 109 -3.34 0.07 22.07
C TYR A 109 -4.24 0.99 22.90
N SER A 110 -4.93 0.44 23.90
CA SER A 110 -5.84 1.18 24.76
C SER A 110 -5.10 1.77 25.96
N ASP A 111 -5.00 3.10 26.03
CA ASP A 111 -4.25 3.79 27.11
C ASP A 111 -4.74 3.41 28.52
N ILE A 112 -6.05 3.20 28.69
CA ILE A 112 -6.66 2.81 29.98
C ILE A 112 -6.32 1.39 30.46
N LYS A 113 -5.65 0.57 29.64
CA LYS A 113 -5.31 -0.83 29.97
C LYS A 113 -3.87 -1.00 30.43
N TRP A 114 -3.13 0.11 30.54
CA TRP A 114 -1.78 0.11 31.07
C TRP A 114 -1.80 0.35 32.60
N PRO A 115 -0.94 -0.33 33.37
CA PRO A 115 -0.76 0.00 34.77
C PRO A 115 0.01 1.32 34.91
N ASP A 116 -0.15 2.00 36.05
CA ASP A 116 0.60 3.24 36.34
C ASP A 116 2.10 3.00 36.53
N ARG A 117 2.47 1.78 36.94
CA ARG A 117 3.85 1.34 37.18
C ARG A 117 4.03 -0.08 36.70
N LEU A 118 5.24 -0.39 36.23
CA LEU A 118 5.65 -1.75 35.90
C LEU A 118 6.91 -2.07 36.68
N PHE A 119 6.88 -3.16 37.46
CA PHE A 119 7.98 -3.58 38.33
C PHE A 119 8.48 -2.44 39.24
N ASN A 120 7.54 -1.71 39.87
CA ASN A 120 7.76 -0.52 40.71
C ASN A 120 8.37 0.71 40.00
N GLU A 121 8.64 0.63 38.70
CA GLU A 121 9.17 1.75 37.93
C GLU A 121 8.05 2.49 37.20
N THR A 122 8.18 3.82 37.13
CA THR A 122 7.30 4.65 36.29
C THR A 122 7.77 4.61 34.85
N PHE A 123 6.83 4.56 33.92
CA PHE A 123 7.13 4.57 32.49
C PHE A 123 6.22 5.52 31.74
N THR A 124 6.62 5.86 30.52
CA THR A 124 5.79 6.56 29.55
C THR A 124 5.79 5.79 28.24
N ILE A 125 4.69 5.86 27.49
CA ILE A 125 4.61 5.28 26.15
C ILE A 125 5.04 6.38 25.18
N ASP A 126 6.15 6.17 24.46
CA ASP A 126 6.76 7.22 23.63
C ASP A 126 5.80 7.74 22.55
N LYS A 127 5.27 6.80 21.76
CA LYS A 127 4.36 7.08 20.67
C LYS A 127 3.48 5.87 20.44
N GLN A 128 2.18 6.09 20.23
CA GLN A 128 1.29 5.01 19.81
C GLN A 128 1.81 4.42 18.48
N PRO A 129 1.95 3.09 18.42
CA PRO A 129 2.45 2.43 17.22
C PRO A 129 1.47 2.63 16.05
N SER A 130 1.96 2.64 14.81
CA SER A 130 1.07 2.76 13.64
C SER A 130 0.07 1.60 13.58
N ILE A 131 -1.15 1.83 13.09
CA ILE A 131 -2.12 0.74 13.01
C ILE A 131 -1.64 -0.35 12.03
N PRO A 132 -1.53 -1.61 12.50
CA PRO A 132 -1.09 -2.72 11.69
C PRO A 132 -2.12 -3.01 10.59
N PRO A 133 -1.69 -3.51 9.41
CA PRO A 133 -2.60 -3.92 8.35
C PRO A 133 -3.70 -4.91 8.78
N GLN A 134 -3.41 -5.76 9.77
CA GLN A 134 -4.33 -6.74 10.34
C GLN A 134 -5.53 -6.12 11.07
N LEU A 135 -5.49 -4.83 11.39
CA LEU A 135 -6.61 -4.08 11.98
C LEU A 135 -7.27 -3.15 10.97
N ALA A 136 -7.04 -3.37 9.67
CA ALA A 136 -7.62 -2.57 8.61
C ALA A 136 -8.52 -3.40 7.69
N VAL A 137 -9.52 -2.72 7.12
CA VAL A 137 -10.36 -3.26 6.05
C VAL A 137 -10.36 -2.30 4.86
N ILE A 138 -10.81 -2.84 3.73
CA ILE A 138 -11.02 -2.10 2.50
C ILE A 138 -12.52 -2.08 2.18
N ILE A 139 -13.06 -0.89 2.01
CA ILE A 139 -14.38 -0.65 1.42
C ILE A 139 -14.18 -0.40 -0.07
N THR A 140 -14.93 -1.13 -0.89
CA THR A 140 -14.86 -1.00 -2.36
C THR A 140 -16.08 -0.26 -2.92
N ASN A 141 -15.94 0.24 -4.14
CA ASN A 141 -17.00 0.93 -4.89
C ASN A 141 -17.53 2.22 -4.24
N VAL A 142 -16.71 2.92 -3.44
CA VAL A 142 -17.09 4.23 -2.90
C VAL A 142 -17.07 5.27 -4.02
N SER A 143 -18.19 5.99 -4.20
CA SER A 143 -18.34 6.98 -5.27
C SER A 143 -17.44 8.20 -5.07
N TYR A 144 -16.86 8.70 -6.16
CA TYR A 144 -16.08 9.95 -6.17
C TYR A 144 -16.90 11.19 -5.84
N LYS A 145 -18.22 11.13 -6.05
CA LYS A 145 -19.13 12.26 -5.83
C LYS A 145 -19.55 12.42 -4.36
N ILE A 146 -19.25 11.44 -3.52
CA ILE A 146 -19.57 11.50 -2.09
C ILE A 146 -18.59 12.47 -1.42
N ASP A 147 -19.12 13.37 -0.59
CA ASP A 147 -18.30 14.14 0.34
C ASP A 147 -17.60 13.19 1.30
N PHE A 148 -16.27 13.16 1.22
CA PHE A 148 -15.46 12.24 1.98
C PHE A 148 -15.47 12.56 3.47
N ASN A 149 -15.65 13.82 3.86
CA ASN A 149 -15.73 14.21 5.27
C ASN A 149 -17.03 13.69 5.90
N ASP A 150 -18.16 13.83 5.22
CA ASP A 150 -19.44 13.29 5.68
C ASP A 150 -19.39 11.75 5.77
N PHE A 151 -18.79 11.10 4.78
CA PHE A 151 -18.57 9.66 4.78
C PHE A 151 -17.70 9.20 5.95
N GLU A 152 -16.62 9.93 6.26
CA GLU A 152 -15.77 9.63 7.41
C GLU A 152 -16.49 9.84 8.75
N ASN A 153 -17.23 10.94 8.89
CA ASN A 153 -17.98 11.25 10.10
C ASN A 153 -19.03 10.18 10.40
N GLU A 154 -19.77 9.75 9.38
CA GLU A 154 -20.77 8.72 9.58
C GLU A 154 -20.16 7.35 9.91
N LEU A 155 -19.02 7.00 9.30
CA LEU A 155 -18.26 5.81 9.67
C LEU A 155 -17.87 5.83 11.15
N ARG A 156 -17.38 6.98 11.65
CA ARG A 156 -17.01 7.14 13.05
C ARG A 156 -18.22 7.09 13.98
N ASN A 157 -19.37 7.59 13.55
CA ASN A 157 -20.63 7.52 14.31
C ASN A 157 -21.18 6.09 14.39
N ASN A 158 -21.13 5.35 13.28
CA ASN A 158 -21.63 3.96 13.23
C ASN A 158 -20.66 2.99 13.92
N TYR A 159 -19.37 3.34 13.98
CA TYR A 159 -18.32 2.47 14.53
C TYR A 159 -17.32 3.27 15.38
N ALA A 160 -17.56 3.33 16.69
CA ALA A 160 -16.72 4.08 17.64
C ALA A 160 -15.23 3.67 17.65
N ASN A 161 -14.91 2.47 17.18
CA ASN A 161 -13.55 1.94 17.11
C ASN A 161 -12.78 2.36 15.84
N VAL A 162 -13.37 3.19 14.97
CA VAL A 162 -12.69 3.70 13.76
C VAL A 162 -11.71 4.80 14.14
N LEU A 163 -10.42 4.54 13.88
CA LEU A 163 -9.35 5.49 14.16
C LEU A 163 -9.09 6.40 12.95
N LYS A 164 -9.03 5.82 11.76
CA LYS A 164 -8.65 6.53 10.54
C LYS A 164 -9.37 5.98 9.31
N VAL A 165 -9.84 6.90 8.47
CA VAL A 165 -10.45 6.60 7.17
C VAL A 165 -9.59 7.23 6.09
N ILE A 166 -9.18 6.46 5.09
CA ILE A 166 -8.23 6.90 4.06
C ILE A 166 -8.74 6.48 2.69
N ARG A 167 -9.07 7.44 1.83
CA ARG A 167 -9.31 7.16 0.41
C ARG A 167 -7.96 6.87 -0.27
N LEU A 168 -7.83 5.68 -0.86
CA LEU A 168 -6.60 5.30 -1.54
C LEU A 168 -6.45 6.08 -2.84
N LYS A 169 -5.22 6.43 -3.19
CA LYS A 169 -4.87 7.14 -4.42
C LYS A 169 -4.14 6.24 -5.40
N ASN A 170 -4.32 6.48 -6.69
CA ASN A 170 -3.60 5.79 -7.74
C ASN A 170 -2.16 6.34 -7.88
N LYS A 171 -1.40 5.85 -8.86
CA LYS A 171 -0.02 6.30 -9.10
C LYS A 171 0.08 7.79 -9.44
N ASP A 172 -0.95 8.34 -10.06
CA ASP A 172 -1.04 9.72 -10.51
C ASP A 172 -1.67 10.64 -9.43
N GLN A 173 -1.78 10.14 -8.18
CA GLN A 173 -2.36 10.85 -7.03
C GLN A 173 -3.85 11.18 -7.15
N TYR A 174 -4.57 10.57 -8.09
CA TYR A 174 -6.02 10.64 -8.15
C TYR A 174 -6.67 9.66 -7.19
N ASP A 175 -7.76 10.10 -6.59
CA ASP A 175 -8.60 9.29 -5.73
C ASP A 175 -9.11 8.04 -6.45
N THR A 176 -9.21 6.94 -5.70
CA THR A 176 -9.80 5.68 -6.15
C THR A 176 -11.13 5.43 -5.46
N LYS A 177 -11.92 4.48 -5.99
CA LYS A 177 -13.17 4.00 -5.35
C LYS A 177 -12.93 3.10 -4.14
N ILE A 178 -11.72 3.12 -3.59
CA ILE A 178 -11.26 2.22 -2.56
C ILE A 178 -10.93 3.05 -1.32
N VAL A 179 -11.56 2.73 -0.21
CA VAL A 179 -11.33 3.39 1.09
C VAL A 179 -10.79 2.37 2.06
N LYS A 180 -9.66 2.68 2.68
CA LYS A 180 -9.08 1.92 3.79
C LYS A 180 -9.63 2.47 5.10
N VAL A 181 -10.10 1.59 5.98
CA VAL A 181 -10.54 1.94 7.34
C VAL A 181 -9.67 1.20 8.34
N GLU A 182 -9.14 1.92 9.32
CA GLU A 182 -8.28 1.42 10.39
C GLU A 182 -9.05 1.41 11.72
N PHE A 183 -9.03 0.27 12.41
CA PHE A 183 -9.75 0.06 13.67
C PHE A 183 -8.79 -0.07 14.86
N SER A 184 -9.27 0.32 16.05
CA SER A 184 -8.60 0.04 17.32
C SER A 184 -8.87 -1.38 17.85
N SER A 185 -9.94 -2.03 17.37
CA SER A 185 -10.44 -3.31 17.88
C SER A 185 -10.41 -4.39 16.81
N SER A 186 -9.68 -5.49 17.08
CA SER A 186 -9.67 -6.68 16.23
C SER A 186 -11.07 -7.32 16.11
N LYS A 187 -11.85 -7.34 17.20
CA LYS A 187 -13.17 -7.96 17.23
C LYS A 187 -14.13 -7.30 16.24
N THR A 188 -14.23 -5.97 16.27
CA THR A 188 -15.09 -5.21 15.34
C THR A 188 -14.66 -5.42 13.89
N ARG A 189 -13.34 -5.44 13.64
CA ARG A 189 -12.76 -5.72 12.33
C ARG A 189 -13.20 -7.10 11.82
N ASP A 190 -13.06 -8.12 12.64
CA ASP A 190 -13.38 -9.51 12.29
C ASP A 190 -14.90 -9.69 12.05
N GLU A 191 -15.75 -9.06 12.84
CA GLU A 191 -17.21 -9.03 12.64
C GLU A 191 -17.58 -8.38 11.29
N ILE A 192 -16.97 -7.25 10.95
CA ILE A 192 -17.18 -6.56 9.67
C ILE A 192 -16.75 -7.44 8.48
N ILE A 193 -15.59 -8.08 8.58
CA ILE A 193 -15.10 -8.99 7.53
C ILE A 193 -16.03 -10.20 7.40
N SER A 194 -16.49 -10.79 8.51
CA SER A 194 -17.41 -11.93 8.49
C SER A 194 -18.76 -11.59 7.85
N ASN A 195 -19.26 -10.37 8.07
CA ASN A 195 -20.48 -9.89 7.43
C ASN A 195 -20.27 -9.57 5.95
N GLY A 196 -19.04 -9.23 5.55
CA GLY A 196 -18.65 -8.89 4.18
C GLY A 196 -19.19 -7.55 3.67
N GLN A 197 -20.00 -6.85 4.47
CA GLN A 197 -20.65 -5.59 4.09
C GLN A 197 -20.72 -4.61 5.26
N MET A 198 -20.73 -3.32 4.93
CA MET A 198 -20.98 -2.21 5.87
C MET A 198 -22.09 -1.32 5.35
N VAL A 199 -22.89 -0.77 6.24
CA VAL A 199 -23.94 0.20 5.91
C VAL A 199 -23.47 1.60 6.29
N ILE A 200 -23.43 2.49 5.30
CA ILE A 200 -22.99 3.88 5.43
C ILE A 200 -23.95 4.72 4.57
N ASN A 201 -24.67 5.65 5.18
CA ASN A 201 -25.70 6.54 4.65
C ASN A 201 -26.81 5.75 3.97
N TYR A 202 -27.26 4.68 4.63
CA TYR A 202 -28.24 3.73 4.11
C TYR A 202 -27.79 2.99 2.84
N VAL A 203 -26.53 3.13 2.42
CA VAL A 203 -25.93 2.43 1.29
C VAL A 203 -25.10 1.26 1.81
N LYS A 204 -25.25 0.09 1.19
CA LYS A 204 -24.43 -1.09 1.48
C LYS A 204 -23.16 -1.06 0.63
N TYR A 205 -22.01 -1.20 1.29
CA TYR A 205 -20.72 -1.30 0.64
C TYR A 205 -20.10 -2.67 0.91
N ASP A 206 -19.44 -3.22 -0.12
CA ASP A 206 -18.68 -4.46 0.00
C ASP A 206 -17.34 -4.19 0.70
N VAL A 207 -17.04 -5.04 1.68
CA VAL A 207 -15.85 -4.93 2.52
C VAL A 207 -14.97 -6.16 2.37
N LYS A 208 -13.66 -5.92 2.34
CA LYS A 208 -12.63 -6.96 2.23
C LYS A 208 -11.52 -6.72 3.25
N GLU A 209 -10.80 -7.77 3.60
CA GLU A 209 -9.59 -7.65 4.40
C GLU A 209 -8.55 -6.77 3.67
N TYR A 210 -7.91 -5.86 4.42
CA TYR A 210 -6.79 -5.11 3.88
C TYR A 210 -5.53 -5.98 3.87
N LEU A 211 -5.11 -6.36 2.66
CA LEU A 211 -3.86 -7.10 2.45
C LEU A 211 -2.75 -6.11 2.04
N PRO A 212 -1.77 -5.83 2.92
CA PRO A 212 -0.64 -4.96 2.58
C PRO A 212 0.23 -5.59 1.49
N GLN A 213 0.99 -4.75 0.79
CA GLN A 213 1.96 -5.24 -0.19
C GLN A 213 3.09 -5.98 0.51
N VAL A 214 3.42 -7.17 0.01
CA VAL A 214 4.51 -7.99 0.53
C VAL A 214 5.86 -7.28 0.37
N SER A 215 6.57 -7.12 1.48
CA SER A 215 7.96 -6.66 1.47
C SER A 215 8.85 -7.76 0.90
N ILE A 216 9.64 -7.43 -0.11
CA ILE A 216 10.60 -8.37 -0.68
C ILE A 216 11.93 -8.30 0.08
N LEU A 217 12.55 -9.46 0.28
CA LEU A 217 13.89 -9.54 0.85
C LEU A 217 14.90 -9.16 -0.24
N ILE A 218 15.57 -8.03 -0.08
CA ILE A 218 16.70 -7.61 -0.93
C ILE A 218 17.97 -7.65 -0.10
N CYS A 219 18.98 -8.36 -0.59
CA CYS A 219 20.28 -8.44 0.04
C CYS A 219 20.98 -7.07 0.00
N THR A 220 21.43 -6.55 1.14
CA THR A 220 22.11 -5.25 1.19
C THR A 220 23.55 -5.26 0.68
N LYS A 221 24.11 -6.45 0.38
CA LYS A 221 25.45 -6.62 -0.19
C LYS A 221 25.44 -6.61 -1.71
N CYS A 222 24.68 -7.54 -2.32
CA CYS A 222 24.64 -7.67 -3.77
C CYS A 222 23.39 -7.07 -4.41
N PHE A 223 22.43 -6.53 -3.64
CA PHE A 223 21.12 -6.08 -4.12
C PHE A 223 20.29 -7.14 -4.85
N GLY A 224 20.68 -8.41 -4.74
CA GLY A 224 19.90 -9.55 -5.20
C GLY A 224 18.65 -9.79 -4.36
N VAL A 225 17.58 -10.28 -4.98
CA VAL A 225 16.36 -10.68 -4.27
C VAL A 225 16.53 -12.05 -3.60
N GLY A 226 15.83 -12.25 -2.48
CA GLY A 226 15.57 -13.57 -1.90
C GLY A 226 16.61 -14.13 -0.93
N HIS A 227 17.56 -13.35 -0.42
CA HIS A 227 18.48 -13.86 0.61
C HIS A 227 18.99 -12.77 1.55
N PHE A 228 19.41 -13.18 2.75
CA PHE A 228 20.04 -12.27 3.71
C PHE A 228 21.51 -12.04 3.37
N ARG A 229 22.06 -10.89 3.82
CA ARG A 229 23.48 -10.56 3.64
C ARG A 229 24.43 -11.68 4.11
N LYS A 230 24.10 -12.36 5.21
CA LYS A 230 24.90 -13.45 5.78
C LYS A 230 24.99 -14.70 4.88
N GLN A 231 24.02 -14.89 3.99
CA GLN A 231 23.96 -16.02 3.05
C GLN A 231 24.38 -15.60 1.63
N CYS A 232 24.86 -14.37 1.47
CA CYS A 232 25.30 -13.87 0.18
C CYS A 232 26.62 -14.54 -0.20
N LYS A 233 26.64 -15.22 -1.36
CA LYS A 233 27.84 -15.86 -1.91
C LYS A 233 28.80 -14.88 -2.60
N GLN A 234 28.37 -13.63 -2.82
CA GLN A 234 29.20 -12.64 -3.48
C GLN A 234 30.30 -12.18 -2.53
N THR A 235 31.54 -12.11 -3.02
CA THR A 235 32.70 -11.61 -2.27
C THR A 235 32.66 -10.08 -2.20
N ASP A 236 32.41 -9.43 -3.32
CA ASP A 236 32.37 -7.97 -3.44
C ASP A 236 30.99 -7.42 -3.12
N ASP A 237 30.93 -6.20 -2.60
CA ASP A 237 29.69 -5.46 -2.46
C ASP A 237 29.27 -4.91 -3.84
N THR A 238 28.01 -4.54 -4.01
CA THR A 238 27.50 -3.91 -5.23
C THR A 238 27.09 -2.49 -4.93
N CYS A 239 27.46 -1.53 -5.78
CA CYS A 239 27.07 -0.15 -5.59
C CYS A 239 25.54 -0.01 -5.75
N LYS A 240 24.89 0.63 -4.78
CA LYS A 240 23.42 0.84 -4.81
C LYS A 240 22.96 1.67 -6.01
N VAL A 241 23.81 2.58 -6.49
CA VAL A 241 23.48 3.56 -7.52
C VAL A 241 23.75 2.98 -8.91
N CYS A 242 25.00 2.65 -9.23
CA CYS A 242 25.37 2.19 -10.58
C CYS A 242 25.30 0.66 -10.77
N SER A 243 25.03 -0.11 -9.71
CA SER A 243 25.00 -1.58 -9.74
C SER A 243 26.32 -2.27 -10.15
N GLU A 244 27.44 -1.56 -10.09
CA GLU A 244 28.78 -2.14 -10.31
C GLU A 244 29.28 -2.89 -9.06
N ARG A 245 30.12 -3.91 -9.26
CA ARG A 245 30.74 -4.66 -8.15
C ARG A 245 31.97 -3.93 -7.66
N CYS A 246 32.07 -3.76 -6.35
CA CYS A 246 33.13 -2.99 -5.70
C CYS A 246 33.59 -3.71 -4.43
N PRO A 247 34.91 -3.90 -4.24
CA PRO A 247 35.44 -4.51 -3.01
C PRO A 247 35.23 -3.60 -1.79
N ASP A 248 35.21 -2.27 -1.98
CA ASP A 248 34.88 -1.29 -0.94
C ASP A 248 33.93 -0.23 -1.50
N VAL A 249 32.70 -0.17 -0.97
CA VAL A 249 31.66 0.79 -1.39
C VAL A 249 32.06 2.22 -1.06
N ASN A 250 32.86 2.44 -0.01
CA ASN A 250 33.24 3.79 0.43
C ASN A 250 34.31 4.43 -0.47
N LYS A 251 35.07 3.62 -1.20
CA LYS A 251 36.16 4.06 -2.09
C LYS A 251 35.79 3.95 -3.57
N HIS A 252 34.55 3.55 -3.87
CA HIS A 252 34.08 3.35 -5.23
C HIS A 252 33.85 4.69 -5.92
N ASN A 253 34.47 4.88 -7.09
CA ASN A 253 34.19 6.00 -7.98
C ASN A 253 32.89 5.75 -8.74
N CYS A 254 31.77 6.19 -8.16
CA CYS A 254 30.44 5.95 -8.71
C CYS A 254 30.16 6.86 -9.91
N SER A 255 29.65 6.29 -10.99
CA SER A 255 29.18 7.04 -12.17
C SER A 255 27.98 7.95 -11.88
N GLY A 256 27.31 7.80 -10.73
CA GLY A 256 26.14 8.61 -10.32
C GLY A 256 24.85 8.28 -11.08
N ILE A 257 24.92 7.47 -12.13
CA ILE A 257 23.78 7.07 -12.95
C ILE A 257 23.07 5.91 -12.24
N ALA A 258 21.80 6.11 -11.91
CA ALA A 258 20.97 5.07 -11.31
C ALA A 258 20.72 3.94 -12.32
N LYS A 259 21.25 2.75 -12.04
CA LYS A 259 21.09 1.58 -12.91
C LYS A 259 20.60 0.40 -12.10
N CYS A 260 19.55 -0.25 -12.58
CA CYS A 260 18.96 -1.42 -11.92
C CYS A 260 19.75 -2.69 -12.24
N LEU A 261 20.19 -3.41 -11.21
CA LEU A 261 20.89 -4.69 -11.35
C LEU A 261 20.03 -5.76 -12.03
N HIS A 262 18.71 -5.70 -11.86
CA HIS A 262 17.80 -6.75 -12.33
C HIS A 262 17.34 -6.58 -13.77
N CYS A 263 17.07 -5.35 -14.19
CA CYS A 263 16.50 -5.07 -15.51
C CYS A 263 17.32 -4.10 -16.35
N GLY A 264 18.43 -3.58 -15.81
CA GLY A 264 19.32 -2.65 -16.50
C GLY A 264 18.78 -1.22 -16.69
N GLY A 265 17.54 -0.93 -16.26
CA GLY A 265 16.91 0.38 -16.48
C GLY A 265 17.35 1.48 -15.51
N ASP A 266 16.89 2.71 -15.79
CA ASP A 266 17.30 3.95 -15.10
C ASP A 266 16.57 4.16 -13.77
N HIS A 267 16.82 3.28 -12.81
CA HIS A 267 16.27 3.33 -11.44
C HIS A 267 17.08 2.44 -10.50
N TYR A 268 16.89 2.58 -9.19
CA TYR A 268 17.59 1.75 -8.21
C TYR A 268 17.06 0.31 -8.20
N SER A 269 17.91 -0.66 -7.87
CA SER A 269 17.54 -2.09 -7.82
C SER A 269 16.41 -2.41 -6.84
N ASN A 270 16.21 -1.58 -5.82
CA ASN A 270 15.13 -1.70 -4.84
C ASN A 270 13.85 -0.91 -5.20
N ASP A 271 13.83 -0.20 -6.33
CA ASP A 271 12.69 0.62 -6.70
C ASP A 271 11.48 -0.22 -7.14
N MET A 272 10.31 0.26 -6.76
CA MET A 272 9.01 -0.33 -7.12
C MET A 272 8.71 -0.29 -8.63
N LYS A 273 9.50 0.47 -9.40
CA LYS A 273 9.39 0.60 -10.85
C LYS A 273 10.01 -0.60 -11.59
N CYS A 274 10.88 -1.37 -10.93
CA CYS A 274 11.55 -2.51 -11.54
C CYS A 274 10.56 -3.65 -11.84
N LYS A 275 10.48 -4.06 -13.12
CA LYS A 275 9.60 -5.15 -13.57
C LYS A 275 9.89 -6.48 -12.87
N VAL A 276 11.17 -6.80 -12.70
CA VAL A 276 11.64 -8.06 -12.05
C VAL A 276 11.24 -8.10 -10.58
N VAL A 277 11.48 -7.02 -9.84
CA VAL A 277 11.06 -6.87 -8.43
C VAL A 277 9.53 -6.97 -8.30
N LYS A 278 8.79 -6.34 -9.21
CA LYS A 278 7.33 -6.40 -9.22
C LYS A 278 6.82 -7.83 -9.43
N GLN A 279 7.42 -8.56 -10.37
CA GLN A 279 7.07 -9.96 -10.63
C GLN A 279 7.41 -10.87 -9.44
N TYR A 280 8.63 -10.76 -8.90
CA TYR A 280 9.04 -11.52 -7.72
C TYR A 280 8.10 -11.29 -6.53
N ARG A 281 7.66 -10.04 -6.32
CA ARG A 281 6.67 -9.72 -5.28
C ARG A 281 5.32 -10.37 -5.56
N ALA A 282 4.83 -10.33 -6.80
CA ALA A 282 3.54 -10.93 -7.17
C ALA A 282 3.56 -12.45 -6.93
N ASP A 283 4.64 -13.12 -7.34
CA ASP A 283 4.84 -14.54 -7.13
C ASP A 283 4.91 -14.87 -5.63
N LEU A 284 5.64 -14.07 -4.84
CA LEU A 284 5.73 -14.23 -3.39
C LEU A 284 4.38 -14.06 -2.71
N THR A 285 3.60 -13.07 -3.16
CA THR A 285 2.24 -12.84 -2.66
C THR A 285 1.33 -14.02 -2.98
N LYS A 286 1.38 -14.55 -4.21
CA LYS A 286 0.59 -15.71 -4.63
C LYS A 286 0.89 -16.93 -3.76
N ILE A 287 2.18 -17.21 -3.50
CA ILE A 287 2.58 -18.30 -2.61
C ILE A 287 2.00 -18.10 -1.20
N LEU A 288 2.18 -16.92 -0.61
CA LEU A 288 1.70 -16.64 0.75
C LEU A 288 0.18 -16.79 0.89
N LEU A 289 -0.59 -16.29 -0.09
CA LEU A 289 -2.05 -16.43 -0.10
C LEU A 289 -2.47 -17.90 -0.30
N SER A 290 -1.78 -18.64 -1.16
CA SER A 290 -2.08 -20.06 -1.39
C SER A 290 -1.73 -20.94 -0.18
N SER A 291 -0.68 -20.59 0.57
CA SER A 291 -0.26 -21.29 1.78
C SER A 291 -1.17 -20.97 2.97
N SER A 292 -1.72 -19.76 3.06
CA SER A 292 -2.64 -19.37 4.14
C SER A 292 -3.98 -20.12 4.10
N ASN A 293 -4.44 -20.52 2.91
CA ASN A 293 -5.67 -21.30 2.74
C ASN A 293 -5.52 -22.79 3.07
N LYS A 294 -4.28 -23.27 3.25
CA LYS A 294 -4.01 -24.58 3.83
C LYS A 294 -3.84 -24.37 5.33
N SER A 295 -4.94 -24.42 6.06
CA SER A 295 -5.01 -24.27 7.52
C SER A 295 -3.76 -24.81 8.23
N PHE A 296 -3.29 -23.99 9.17
CA PHE A 296 -2.40 -24.35 10.27
C PHE A 296 -2.99 -25.50 11.11
N ASN A 297 -2.97 -26.72 10.59
CA ASN A 297 -2.99 -27.94 11.39
C ASN A 297 -1.54 -28.26 11.77
N ASN A 298 -0.94 -27.42 12.60
CA ASN A 298 0.36 -27.69 13.23
C ASN A 298 0.21 -27.82 14.75
N ASN A 299 -0.59 -28.80 15.17
CA ASN A 299 -0.27 -29.59 16.34
C ASN A 299 0.74 -30.67 15.92
N ARG A 300 2.03 -30.31 15.83
CA ARG A 300 3.16 -31.26 15.91
C ARG A 300 4.50 -30.51 15.91
N CYS A 301 4.82 -29.95 17.06
CA CYS A 301 6.19 -29.78 17.53
C CYS A 301 6.15 -30.02 19.03
N ASN A 302 5.97 -31.29 19.40
CA ASN A 302 6.35 -31.89 20.67
C ASN A 302 6.31 -33.41 20.46
N ASN A 303 7.30 -34.09 21.04
CA ASN A 303 7.56 -35.53 21.01
C ASN A 303 8.43 -35.99 19.84
N MET A 304 9.73 -35.87 20.05
CA MET A 304 10.71 -36.87 19.65
C MET A 304 10.58 -38.06 20.61
N PRO A 305 10.21 -39.27 20.17
CA PRO A 305 10.50 -40.49 20.89
C PRO A 305 11.70 -41.18 20.23
N THR A 306 12.77 -41.29 20.97
CA THR A 306 13.79 -42.33 20.77
C THR A 306 13.13 -43.69 20.92
N SER A 307 13.00 -44.46 19.85
CA SER A 307 12.79 -45.90 19.94
C SER A 307 13.14 -46.58 18.62
N THR A 308 14.05 -47.54 18.73
CA THR A 308 14.57 -48.44 17.71
C THR A 308 13.61 -49.59 17.44
N SER A 309 13.68 -50.12 16.21
CA SER A 309 13.14 -51.39 15.71
C SER A 309 11.79 -51.34 14.96
N GLU A 310 11.75 -52.17 13.90
CA GLU A 310 10.62 -52.51 13.02
C GLU A 310 10.35 -51.59 11.82
N PHE A 311 11.20 -51.75 10.80
CA PHE A 311 10.83 -51.49 9.40
C PHE A 311 10.39 -52.82 8.74
N PRO A 312 9.22 -52.90 8.08
CA PRO A 312 8.85 -54.10 7.33
C PRO A 312 9.66 -54.18 6.02
N PRO A 313 10.03 -55.39 5.55
CA PRO A 313 10.83 -55.53 4.35
C PRO A 313 9.99 -55.26 3.08
N LEU A 314 10.61 -54.58 2.12
CA LEU A 314 10.03 -54.31 0.80
C LEU A 314 9.82 -55.61 -0.01
N PRO A 315 8.78 -55.69 -0.86
CA PRO A 315 8.52 -56.86 -1.68
C PRO A 315 9.63 -57.06 -2.71
N ARG A 316 10.20 -58.26 -2.78
CA ARG A 316 11.12 -58.66 -3.85
C ARG A 316 10.32 -59.04 -5.11
N PRO A 317 10.79 -58.69 -6.31
CA PRO A 317 10.15 -59.09 -7.56
C PRO A 317 10.31 -60.60 -7.77
N THR A 318 9.18 -61.30 -7.87
CA THR A 318 9.11 -62.70 -8.29
C THR A 318 9.44 -62.79 -9.77
N LYS A 319 10.52 -63.52 -10.09
CA LYS A 319 10.80 -63.97 -11.45
C LYS A 319 9.72 -64.97 -11.85
N SER A 320 8.89 -64.62 -12.83
CA SER A 320 7.95 -65.54 -13.45
C SER A 320 8.67 -66.42 -14.47
N THR A 321 8.56 -67.71 -14.22
CA THR A 321 9.01 -68.81 -15.06
C THR A 321 8.22 -68.84 -16.36
N ILE A 322 8.96 -69.02 -17.45
CA ILE A 322 8.47 -69.36 -18.79
C ILE A 322 7.65 -70.65 -18.71
N ASN A 323 6.39 -70.63 -19.16
CA ASN A 323 5.80 -71.74 -19.92
C ASN A 323 4.52 -71.33 -20.66
N GLY A 324 4.39 -71.91 -21.86
CA GLY A 324 3.58 -71.48 -22.98
C GLY A 324 2.09 -71.26 -22.75
N TYR A 325 1.58 -70.22 -23.41
CA TYR A 325 0.20 -70.15 -23.91
C TYR A 325 0.17 -69.50 -25.29
N LYS A 326 -0.59 -70.14 -26.19
CA LYS A 326 -0.89 -69.73 -27.55
C LYS A 326 -1.57 -68.34 -27.56
N MET A 327 -1.07 -67.43 -28.39
CA MET A 327 -1.72 -66.16 -28.69
C MET A 327 -2.93 -66.37 -29.61
N PRO A 328 -4.11 -65.80 -29.29
CA PRO A 328 -5.17 -65.62 -30.26
C PRO A 328 -4.92 -64.33 -31.06
N VAL A 329 -4.97 -64.45 -32.38
CA VAL A 329 -4.91 -63.34 -33.34
C VAL A 329 -6.22 -62.56 -33.23
N GLY A 330 -6.23 -61.43 -32.50
CA GLY A 330 -7.44 -60.63 -32.33
C GLY A 330 -7.31 -59.25 -31.69
N GLU A 331 -6.12 -58.78 -31.29
CA GLU A 331 -5.96 -57.53 -30.52
C GLU A 331 -5.41 -56.32 -31.30
N GLN A 332 -5.34 -56.36 -32.63
CA GLN A 332 -4.92 -55.16 -33.40
C GLN A 332 -6.04 -54.14 -33.66
N ASN A 333 -7.31 -54.49 -33.42
CA ASN A 333 -8.45 -53.57 -33.65
C ASN A 333 -8.72 -52.57 -32.50
N GLY A 334 -8.15 -52.81 -31.31
CA GLY A 334 -8.33 -51.94 -30.14
C GLY A 334 -7.46 -50.67 -30.19
N ILE A 335 -6.34 -50.71 -30.92
CA ILE A 335 -5.45 -49.55 -31.07
C ILE A 335 -6.05 -48.56 -32.06
N MET A 336 -6.60 -49.07 -33.17
CA MET A 336 -7.15 -48.20 -34.22
C MET A 336 -8.40 -47.45 -33.76
N THR A 337 -9.28 -48.11 -33.00
CA THR A 337 -10.44 -47.47 -32.37
C THR A 337 -10.06 -46.40 -31.35
N LYS A 338 -8.96 -46.57 -30.61
CA LYS A 338 -8.43 -45.54 -29.70
C LYS A 338 -7.84 -44.36 -30.45
N LEU A 339 -7.19 -44.58 -31.60
CA LEU A 339 -6.67 -43.51 -32.44
C LEU A 339 -7.80 -42.64 -33.02
N ASP A 340 -8.89 -43.26 -33.46
CA ASP A 340 -10.07 -42.54 -33.96
C ASP A 340 -10.74 -41.70 -32.85
N GLN A 341 -10.81 -42.23 -31.62
CA GLN A 341 -11.31 -41.47 -30.46
C GLN A 341 -10.41 -40.27 -30.12
N ILE A 342 -9.09 -40.41 -30.24
CA ILE A 342 -8.14 -39.32 -30.02
C ILE A 342 -8.28 -38.26 -31.11
N LEU A 343 -8.40 -38.65 -32.37
CA LEU A 343 -8.61 -37.73 -33.50
C LEU A 343 -9.89 -36.90 -33.33
N ASN A 344 -11.01 -37.54 -32.96
CA ASN A 344 -12.26 -36.84 -32.67
C ASN A 344 -12.15 -35.88 -31.48
N SER A 345 -11.40 -36.27 -30.45
CA SER A 345 -11.16 -35.41 -29.28
C SER A 345 -10.31 -34.17 -29.65
N ILE A 346 -9.31 -34.34 -30.53
CA ILE A 346 -8.49 -33.23 -31.02
C ILE A 346 -9.32 -32.26 -31.87
N ASN A 347 -10.23 -32.76 -32.72
CA ASN A 347 -11.12 -31.92 -33.52
C ASN A 347 -12.06 -31.08 -32.62
N ASN A 348 -12.66 -31.70 -31.60
CA ASN A 348 -13.50 -30.97 -30.64
C ASN A 348 -12.74 -29.88 -29.88
N ILE A 349 -11.46 -30.13 -29.55
CA ILE A 349 -10.59 -29.13 -28.92
C ILE A 349 -10.31 -27.97 -29.86
N ASN A 350 -10.04 -28.24 -31.14
CA ASN A 350 -9.83 -27.19 -32.14
C ASN A 350 -11.07 -26.32 -32.33
N ASP A 351 -12.27 -26.91 -32.34
CA ASP A 351 -13.52 -26.15 -32.44
C ASP A 351 -13.73 -25.26 -31.21
N THR A 352 -13.46 -25.76 -30.01
CA THR A 352 -13.54 -24.95 -28.78
C THR A 352 -12.50 -23.83 -28.74
N ILE A 353 -11.28 -24.07 -29.24
CA ILE A 353 -10.27 -23.02 -29.40
C ILE A 353 -10.75 -21.96 -30.39
N GLY A 354 -11.34 -22.37 -31.52
CA GLY A 354 -11.91 -21.44 -32.51
C GLY A 354 -13.00 -20.54 -31.93
N ASP A 355 -13.89 -21.09 -31.11
CA ASP A 355 -14.93 -20.32 -30.42
C ASP A 355 -14.36 -19.37 -29.36
N LEU A 356 -13.32 -19.77 -28.64
CA LEU A 356 -12.62 -18.89 -27.69
C LEU A 356 -11.95 -17.72 -28.41
N VAL A 357 -11.33 -17.95 -29.57
CA VAL A 357 -10.71 -16.88 -30.39
C VAL A 357 -11.76 -15.84 -30.82
N LYS A 358 -12.93 -16.28 -31.30
CA LYS A 358 -14.04 -15.37 -31.65
C LYS A 358 -14.53 -14.55 -30.46
N ARG A 359 -14.60 -15.16 -29.26
CA ARG A 359 -14.98 -14.44 -28.03
C ARG A 359 -13.92 -13.42 -27.64
N THR A 360 -12.63 -13.69 -27.85
CA THR A 360 -11.57 -12.73 -27.58
C THR A 360 -11.62 -11.53 -28.51
N GLU A 361 -11.93 -11.72 -29.80
CA GLU A 361 -12.13 -10.61 -30.75
C GLU A 361 -13.27 -9.68 -30.30
N HIS A 362 -14.40 -10.25 -29.87
CA HIS A 362 -15.52 -9.46 -29.35
C HIS A 362 -15.16 -8.66 -28.08
N ILE A 363 -14.25 -9.18 -27.25
CA ILE A 363 -13.75 -8.46 -26.07
C ILE A 363 -12.87 -7.29 -26.51
N GLU A 364 -12.00 -7.47 -27.50
CA GLU A 364 -11.17 -6.39 -28.04
C GLU A 364 -12.00 -5.27 -28.66
N ASP A 365 -13.03 -5.61 -29.44
CA ASP A 365 -13.97 -4.64 -30.00
C ASP A 365 -14.71 -3.85 -28.91
N TRP A 366 -15.14 -4.54 -27.86
CA TRP A 366 -15.78 -3.90 -26.71
C TRP A 366 -14.84 -2.94 -25.96
N ILE A 367 -13.57 -3.33 -25.77
CA ILE A 367 -12.55 -2.47 -25.15
C ILE A 367 -12.33 -1.21 -26.01
N ASN A 368 -12.22 -1.37 -27.33
CA ASN A 368 -12.03 -0.25 -28.26
C ASN A 368 -13.24 0.71 -28.25
N ALA A 369 -14.46 0.17 -28.24
CA ALA A 369 -15.68 0.96 -28.13
C ALA A 369 -15.74 1.74 -26.81
N LYS A 370 -15.35 1.09 -25.69
CA LYS A 370 -15.32 1.72 -24.37
C LYS A 370 -14.29 2.85 -24.29
N GLN A 371 -13.10 2.66 -24.84
CA GLN A 371 -12.08 3.72 -24.90
C GLN A 371 -12.55 4.94 -25.70
N LYS A 372 -13.22 4.71 -26.84
CA LYS A 372 -13.77 5.80 -27.67
C LYS A 372 -14.86 6.59 -26.94
N PHE A 373 -15.69 5.90 -26.16
CA PHE A 373 -16.71 6.53 -25.31
C PHE A 373 -16.09 7.38 -24.19
N ASP A 374 -15.08 6.84 -23.50
CA ASP A 374 -14.41 7.54 -22.41
C ASP A 374 -13.65 8.80 -22.91
N LEU A 375 -13.07 8.75 -24.12
CA LEU A 375 -12.50 9.94 -24.78
C LEU A 375 -13.56 11.03 -25.05
N LYS A 376 -14.77 10.65 -25.47
CA LYS A 376 -15.86 11.60 -25.69
C LYS A 376 -16.29 12.28 -24.39
N ILE A 377 -16.38 11.53 -23.29
CA ILE A 377 -16.68 12.09 -21.96
C ILE A 377 -15.59 13.05 -21.52
N ASN A 378 -14.31 12.68 -21.64
CA ASN A 378 -13.19 13.52 -21.23
C ASN A 378 -13.13 14.84 -22.00
N ASN A 379 -13.43 14.82 -23.30
CA ASN A 379 -13.54 16.04 -24.10
C ASN A 379 -14.70 16.93 -23.63
N GLY A 380 -15.85 16.34 -23.27
CA GLY A 380 -16.97 17.07 -22.68
C GLY A 380 -16.60 17.74 -21.34
N ILE A 381 -15.90 17.02 -20.46
CA ILE A 381 -15.42 17.54 -19.17
C ILE A 381 -14.47 18.72 -19.38
N ARG A 382 -13.51 18.62 -20.31
CA ARG A 382 -12.58 19.72 -20.63
C ARG A 382 -13.31 20.96 -21.15
N SER A 383 -14.33 20.78 -21.98
CA SER A 383 -15.17 21.89 -22.47
C SER A 383 -15.90 22.60 -21.32
N LEU A 384 -16.45 21.84 -20.37
CA LEU A 384 -17.12 22.39 -19.18
C LEU A 384 -16.13 23.12 -18.26
N GLN A 385 -14.94 22.54 -18.03
CA GLN A 385 -13.88 23.19 -17.24
C GLN A 385 -13.47 24.53 -17.85
N HIS A 386 -13.32 24.59 -19.18
CA HIS A 386 -12.99 25.84 -19.85
C HIS A 386 -14.11 26.88 -19.73
N GLY A 387 -15.38 26.44 -19.77
CA GLY A 387 -16.54 27.29 -19.49
C GLY A 387 -16.51 27.86 -18.08
N ILE A 388 -16.25 27.01 -17.07
CA ILE A 388 -16.14 27.42 -15.66
C ILE A 388 -15.03 28.46 -15.48
N SER A 389 -13.82 28.18 -15.99
CA SER A 389 -12.70 29.13 -15.87
C SER A 389 -12.99 30.49 -16.52
N ARG A 390 -13.75 30.50 -17.63
CA ARG A 390 -14.18 31.76 -18.26
C ARG A 390 -15.17 32.52 -17.39
N HIS A 391 -16.12 31.82 -16.76
CA HIS A 391 -17.07 32.45 -15.84
C HIS A 391 -16.35 32.98 -14.59
N ASP A 392 -15.40 32.22 -14.02
CA ASP A 392 -14.60 32.67 -12.87
C ASP A 392 -13.83 33.95 -13.17
N GLY A 393 -13.26 34.07 -14.37
CA GLY A 393 -12.58 35.29 -14.81
C GLY A 393 -13.50 36.51 -14.90
N VAL A 394 -14.72 36.33 -15.45
CA VAL A 394 -15.74 37.40 -15.50
C VAL A 394 -16.17 37.80 -14.09
N LEU A 395 -16.39 36.80 -13.22
CA LEU A 395 -16.79 37.01 -11.84
C LEU A 395 -15.71 37.77 -11.05
N PHE A 396 -14.45 37.40 -11.22
CA PHE A 396 -13.31 38.08 -10.60
C PHE A 396 -13.21 39.55 -11.04
N ASN A 397 -13.38 39.82 -12.34
CA ASN A 397 -13.37 41.19 -12.85
C ASN A 397 -14.51 42.03 -12.29
N GLN A 398 -15.72 41.47 -12.19
CA GLN A 398 -16.87 42.16 -11.58
C GLN A 398 -16.61 42.48 -10.10
N THR A 399 -16.04 41.54 -9.33
CA THR A 399 -15.69 41.78 -7.93
C THR A 399 -14.65 42.88 -7.79
N ASN A 400 -13.63 42.90 -8.65
CA ASN A 400 -12.62 43.97 -8.64
C ASN A 400 -13.23 45.35 -8.93
N VAL A 401 -14.18 45.46 -9.87
CA VAL A 401 -14.86 46.73 -10.15
C VAL A 401 -15.67 47.19 -8.94
N ILE A 402 -16.41 46.27 -8.30
CA ILE A 402 -17.20 46.60 -7.10
C ILE A 402 -16.29 47.06 -5.97
N ASP A 403 -15.27 46.28 -5.64
CA ASP A 403 -14.40 46.50 -4.47
C ASP A 403 -13.47 47.70 -4.65
N LYS A 404 -12.93 47.93 -5.86
CA LYS A 404 -11.91 48.97 -6.08
C LYS A 404 -12.46 50.27 -6.62
N LEU A 405 -13.64 50.26 -7.24
CA LEU A 405 -14.20 51.45 -7.88
C LEU A 405 -15.51 51.89 -7.22
N ILE A 406 -16.50 50.99 -7.16
CA ILE A 406 -17.86 51.37 -6.76
C ILE A 406 -17.93 51.69 -5.26
N LEU A 407 -17.42 50.80 -4.40
CA LEU A 407 -17.49 51.03 -2.95
C LEU A 407 -16.70 52.27 -2.51
N PRO A 408 -15.45 52.51 -2.95
CA PRO A 408 -14.73 53.73 -2.60
C PRO A 408 -15.41 55.00 -3.14
N ALA A 409 -15.91 54.98 -4.37
CA ALA A 409 -16.62 56.14 -4.92
C ALA A 409 -17.90 56.47 -4.15
N MET A 410 -18.63 55.45 -3.67
CA MET A 410 -19.79 55.66 -2.80
C MET A 410 -19.37 56.27 -1.46
N ASP A 411 -18.27 55.82 -0.88
CA ASP A 411 -17.76 56.37 0.38
C ASP A 411 -17.34 57.84 0.22
N ASP A 412 -16.68 58.19 -0.88
CA ASP A 412 -16.29 59.56 -1.20
C ASP A 412 -17.51 60.47 -1.39
N ILE A 413 -18.54 60.01 -2.12
CA ILE A 413 -19.78 60.76 -2.32
C ILE A 413 -20.50 60.99 -0.99
N MET A 414 -20.62 59.97 -0.15
CA MET A 414 -21.26 60.08 1.16
C MET A 414 -20.49 61.03 2.08
N SER A 415 -19.15 60.98 2.04
CA SER A 415 -18.29 61.90 2.77
C SER A 415 -18.47 63.36 2.30
N MET A 416 -18.46 63.61 0.99
CA MET A 416 -18.69 64.95 0.45
C MET A 416 -20.05 65.52 0.84
N LEU A 417 -21.11 64.70 0.73
CA LEU A 417 -22.46 65.12 1.09
C LEU A 417 -22.58 65.47 2.58
N SER A 418 -21.92 64.70 3.46
CA SER A 418 -21.91 64.99 4.90
C SER A 418 -21.28 66.36 5.21
N VAL A 419 -20.21 66.73 4.49
CA VAL A 419 -19.52 68.03 4.67
C VAL A 419 -20.35 69.19 4.13
N MET A 420 -21.07 68.99 3.01
CA MET A 420 -21.94 70.02 2.44
C MET A 420 -23.17 70.31 3.32
N ASN A 421 -23.73 69.29 3.96
CA ASN A 421 -24.91 69.41 4.82
C ASN A 421 -24.65 70.32 6.05
N VAL A 422 -23.43 70.30 6.57
CA VAL A 422 -23.01 71.12 7.73
C VAL A 422 -22.96 72.63 7.40
N LYS A 423 -22.71 72.99 6.13
CA LYS A 423 -22.45 74.39 5.76
C LYS A 423 -23.69 75.20 5.38
N GLU A 424 -24.76 74.58 4.91
CA GLU A 424 -25.93 75.31 4.36
C GLU A 424 -27.17 75.32 5.27
N GLY A 425 -27.17 74.60 6.40
CA GLY A 425 -28.29 74.59 7.35
C GLY A 425 -29.63 74.09 6.77
N ARG A 426 -29.63 73.59 5.53
CA ARG A 426 -30.76 72.90 4.92
C ARG A 426 -30.65 71.43 5.25
N ALA A 427 -31.72 70.84 5.77
CA ALA A 427 -31.83 69.40 5.94
C ALA A 427 -31.83 68.73 4.57
N LEU A 428 -30.65 68.46 4.01
CA LEU A 428 -30.55 67.53 2.90
C LEU A 428 -31.01 66.18 3.44
N ASN A 429 -32.05 65.71 2.78
CA ASN A 429 -33.06 64.79 3.22
C ASN A 429 -32.48 63.57 3.95
N VAL A 430 -32.88 63.33 5.20
CA VAL A 430 -32.61 62.09 5.97
C VAL A 430 -32.89 60.83 5.12
N ASP A 431 -33.79 60.95 4.15
CA ASP A 431 -34.11 59.93 3.14
C ASP A 431 -32.90 59.53 2.26
N PHE A 432 -32.02 60.45 1.89
CA PHE A 432 -30.89 60.14 1.01
C PHE A 432 -29.78 59.39 1.75
N GLU A 433 -29.45 59.80 2.98
CA GLU A 433 -28.49 59.05 3.82
C GLU A 433 -29.02 57.66 4.17
N SER A 434 -30.30 57.56 4.50
CA SER A 434 -30.97 56.28 4.75
C SER A 434 -30.90 55.37 3.52
N ARG A 435 -31.25 55.88 2.33
CA ARG A 435 -31.18 55.12 1.07
C ARG A 435 -29.74 54.74 0.72
N GLY A 436 -28.80 55.67 0.80
CA GLY A 436 -27.38 55.40 0.53
C GLY A 436 -26.82 54.28 1.43
N GLY A 437 -27.14 54.32 2.72
CA GLY A 437 -26.78 53.26 3.68
C GLY A 437 -27.40 51.91 3.35
N VAL A 438 -28.68 51.87 2.94
CA VAL A 438 -29.34 50.63 2.52
C VAL A 438 -28.66 50.03 1.27
N TRP A 439 -28.34 50.85 0.28
CA TRP A 439 -27.64 50.39 -0.92
C TRP A 439 -26.24 49.85 -0.61
N LYS A 440 -25.48 50.52 0.26
CA LYS A 440 -24.17 50.05 0.72
C LYS A 440 -24.26 48.70 1.44
N ASN A 441 -25.22 48.56 2.35
CA ASN A 441 -25.44 47.32 3.09
C ASN A 441 -25.89 46.16 2.17
N GLN A 442 -26.70 46.45 1.15
CA GLN A 442 -27.09 45.45 0.14
C GLN A 442 -25.90 44.98 -0.70
N LEU A 443 -25.03 45.90 -1.13
CA LEU A 443 -23.80 45.56 -1.86
C LEU A 443 -22.83 44.76 -0.99
N GLN A 444 -22.71 45.10 0.29
CA GLN A 444 -21.86 44.38 1.24
C GLN A 444 -22.41 42.98 1.56
N ALA A 445 -23.73 42.84 1.74
CA ALA A 445 -24.37 41.53 1.91
C ALA A 445 -24.25 40.65 0.65
N TYR A 446 -24.32 41.25 -0.54
CA TYR A 446 -24.07 40.54 -1.80
C TYR A 446 -22.61 40.05 -1.88
N ARG A 447 -21.64 40.86 -1.42
CA ARG A 447 -20.22 40.48 -1.31
C ARG A 447 -20.01 39.31 -0.36
N GLU A 448 -20.61 39.35 0.82
CA GLU A 448 -20.46 38.31 1.84
C GLU A 448 -21.07 36.99 1.39
N LYS A 449 -22.30 37.00 0.86
CA LYS A 449 -22.94 35.78 0.32
C LYS A 449 -22.12 35.12 -0.79
N ARG A 450 -21.37 35.91 -1.56
CA ARG A 450 -20.55 35.43 -2.67
C ARG A 450 -19.19 34.87 -2.25
N LEU A 451 -18.74 35.11 -1.02
CA LEU A 451 -17.55 34.45 -0.46
C LEU A 451 -17.84 33.03 0.05
N TYR A 452 -19.13 32.66 0.17
CA TYR A 452 -19.59 31.34 0.61
C TYR A 452 -19.95 30.38 -0.54
N PHE A 453 -19.97 30.87 -1.79
CA PHE A 453 -20.13 30.08 -3.01
C PHE A 453 -18.81 30.07 -3.77
#